data_AF-A0A7K0BZH7-F1
#
_entry.id   AF-A0A7K0BZH7-F1
#
_cell.length_a   1.000
_cell.length_b   1.000
_cell.length_c   1.000
_cell.angle_alpha   90.00
_cell.angle_beta   90.00
_cell.angle_gamma   90.00
#
_symmetry.space_group_name_H-M   'P 1'
#
loop_
_entity.id
_entity.type
_entity.pdbx_description
1 polymer ?
#
loop_
_entity_poly.entity_id
_entity_poly.type
_entity_poly.pdbx_seq_one_letter_code
_entity_poly.pdbx_strand_id
1 'polypeptide(L)'
;MMPFPSRDDAAAALIARACGHSHDFPGDDVLRPTGTETGRDGATVNVRRIACRRCGTIQTTRWRLPEPAAESSFSTAVSTFEAPEPGDVPGIAERARRLTDEEYAAYIAECGFPADSIPKRRAASAPRRLDLRVQVRAWQFALLDRGGSIGEILPVPPHAESAGIIDAVPGAVLFWAPIEDGELPLTVVVSSADPGPDRSYDRFAEISCRFHTGRVALREIGGRTLPLPRLPADHGDHRLRLHTDPSGCLLHIWSQARTRPL
;
A
#
# COMPACT_ATOMS: atom_id res chain seq x y z
N MET A 1 -9.10 -10.50 9.54
CA MET A 1 -8.61 -11.42 8.49
C MET A 1 -7.28 -10.86 8.00
N MET A 2 -6.20 -11.64 7.95
CA MET A 2 -4.94 -11.12 7.40
C MET A 2 -5.09 -10.87 5.90
N PRO A 3 -4.56 -9.77 5.36
CA PRO A 3 -4.59 -9.51 3.93
C PRO A 3 -3.78 -10.58 3.19
N PHE A 4 -4.22 -10.94 1.98
CA PHE A 4 -3.46 -11.89 1.15
C PHE A 4 -2.07 -11.30 0.83
N PRO A 5 -0.96 -12.02 1.06
CA PRO A 5 0.37 -11.46 0.91
C PRO A 5 0.72 -11.17 -0.55
N SER A 6 1.26 -9.99 -0.83
CA SER A 6 1.73 -9.60 -2.16
C SER A 6 3.11 -10.16 -2.51
N ARG A 7 3.51 -10.02 -3.78
CA ARG A 7 4.90 -10.27 -4.17
C ARG A 7 5.89 -9.36 -3.48
N ASP A 8 5.48 -8.14 -3.12
CA ASP A 8 6.29 -7.23 -2.31
C ASP A 8 6.44 -7.80 -0.89
N ASP A 9 5.37 -8.34 -0.28
CA ASP A 9 5.44 -9.02 1.03
C ASP A 9 6.44 -10.20 1.01
N ALA A 10 6.37 -11.04 -0.04
CA ALA A 10 7.29 -12.14 -0.24
C ALA A 10 8.74 -11.68 -0.48
N ALA A 11 8.93 -10.65 -1.31
CA ALA A 11 10.24 -10.06 -1.59
C ALA A 11 10.87 -9.48 -0.32
N ALA A 12 10.10 -8.74 0.48
CA ALA A 12 10.54 -8.19 1.77
C ALA A 12 10.99 -9.31 2.72
N ALA A 13 10.17 -10.37 2.86
CA ALA A 13 10.50 -11.50 3.70
C ALA A 13 11.80 -12.21 3.26
N LEU A 14 11.99 -12.41 1.95
CA LEU A 14 13.21 -13.03 1.41
C LEU A 14 14.45 -12.15 1.60
N ILE A 15 14.33 -10.83 1.41
CA ILE A 15 15.43 -9.88 1.68
C ILE A 15 15.79 -9.90 3.17
N ALA A 16 14.80 -9.88 4.06
CA ALA A 16 15.02 -9.95 5.51
C ALA A 16 15.70 -11.27 5.91
N ARG A 17 15.24 -12.41 5.39
CA ARG A 17 15.87 -13.72 5.63
C ARG A 17 17.31 -13.77 5.15
N ALA A 18 17.60 -13.22 3.97
CA ALA A 18 18.97 -13.17 3.42
C ALA A 18 19.92 -12.33 4.28
N CYS A 19 19.40 -11.34 5.02
CA CYS A 19 20.20 -10.54 5.95
C CYS A 19 20.58 -11.31 7.22
N GLY A 20 19.77 -12.30 7.63
CA GLY A 20 20.01 -13.15 8.80
C GLY A 20 20.28 -12.34 10.08
N HIS A 21 21.32 -12.71 10.82
CA HIS A 21 21.76 -12.00 12.04
C HIS A 21 22.83 -10.92 11.77
N SER A 22 23.25 -10.72 10.51
CA SER A 22 24.33 -9.81 10.13
C SER A 22 23.78 -8.51 9.54
N HIS A 23 22.93 -7.84 10.31
CA HIS A 23 22.35 -6.56 9.90
C HIS A 23 23.41 -5.45 9.79
N ASP A 24 23.28 -4.60 8.78
CA ASP A 24 24.11 -3.43 8.52
C ASP A 24 23.39 -2.17 9.01
N PHE A 25 23.54 -1.86 10.30
CA PHE A 25 23.01 -0.63 10.88
C PHE A 25 24.03 0.52 10.71
N PRO A 26 23.61 1.70 10.24
CA PRO A 26 24.50 2.87 10.19
C PRO A 26 25.06 3.18 11.58
N GLY A 27 26.40 3.14 11.67
CA GLY A 27 27.14 3.34 12.90
C GLY A 27 27.18 4.80 13.33
N ASP A 28 26.61 5.05 14.51
CA ASP A 28 27.27 5.85 15.54
C ASP A 28 27.12 5.02 16.82
N ASP A 29 28.24 4.68 17.47
CA ASP A 29 28.26 3.94 18.75
C ASP A 29 27.66 4.75 19.90
N VAL A 30 27.29 6.01 19.64
CA VAL A 30 26.64 6.90 20.59
C VAL A 30 25.13 6.63 20.63
N LEU A 31 24.60 6.33 21.82
CA LEU A 31 23.17 6.27 22.09
C LEU A 31 22.54 7.67 21.98
N ARG A 32 22.21 8.08 20.76
CA ARG A 32 21.44 9.30 20.47
C ARG A 32 19.95 8.95 20.28
N PRO A 33 19.03 9.57 21.05
CA PRO A 33 17.61 9.31 20.88
C PRO A 33 17.14 9.85 19.53
N THR A 34 16.35 9.06 18.83
CA THR A 34 15.56 9.50 17.67
C THR A 34 14.14 9.89 18.09
N GLY A 35 13.76 9.63 19.34
CA GLY A 35 12.48 10.01 19.92
C GLY A 35 12.38 9.62 21.40
N THR A 36 11.20 9.83 21.98
CA THR A 36 10.88 9.49 23.37
C THR A 36 9.52 8.78 23.45
N GLU A 37 9.37 7.91 24.43
CA GLU A 37 8.14 7.21 24.77
C GLU A 37 7.83 7.42 26.26
N THR A 38 6.56 7.34 26.64
CA THR A 38 6.15 7.33 28.06
C THR A 38 6.14 5.88 28.55
N GLY A 39 6.97 5.59 29.54
CA GLY A 39 7.02 4.29 30.22
C GLY A 39 5.75 3.99 31.00
N ARG A 40 5.57 2.72 31.40
CA ARG A 40 4.39 2.27 32.19
C ARG A 40 4.26 2.95 33.56
N ASP A 41 5.36 3.45 34.08
CA ASP A 41 5.50 4.22 35.32
C ASP A 41 5.40 5.74 35.11
N GLY A 42 5.07 6.19 33.90
CA GLY A 42 5.00 7.61 33.54
C GLY A 42 6.34 8.26 33.24
N ALA A 43 7.46 7.53 33.38
CA ALA A 43 8.79 8.07 33.13
C ALA A 43 9.12 8.16 31.63
N THR A 44 9.92 9.16 31.23
CA THR A 44 10.40 9.28 29.85
C THR A 44 11.42 8.19 29.52
N VAL A 45 11.15 7.43 28.46
CA VAL A 45 12.05 6.44 27.88
C VAL A 45 12.63 7.02 26.60
N ASN A 46 13.95 7.09 26.50
CA ASN A 46 14.63 7.45 25.27
C ASN A 46 14.58 6.29 24.29
N VAL A 47 14.30 6.58 23.03
CA VAL A 47 14.18 5.57 21.99
C VAL A 47 15.05 5.95 20.81
N ARG A 48 15.83 4.99 20.33
CA ARG A 48 16.60 5.08 19.09
C ARG A 48 16.11 4.00 18.15
N ARG A 49 15.66 4.40 16.96
CA ARG A 49 15.25 3.49 15.89
C ARG A 49 16.23 3.64 14.72
N ILE A 50 16.82 2.53 14.31
CA ILE A 50 17.78 2.50 13.20
C ILE A 50 17.38 1.38 12.24
N ALA A 51 17.18 1.72 10.97
CA ALA A 51 16.92 0.72 9.94
C ALA A 51 18.23 0.13 9.40
N CYS A 52 18.24 -1.19 9.20
CA CYS A 52 19.31 -1.88 8.50
C CYS A 52 19.32 -1.46 7.02
N ARG A 53 20.47 -1.02 6.51
CA ARG A 53 20.64 -0.54 5.13
C ARG A 53 20.37 -1.62 4.07
N ARG A 54 20.41 -2.89 4.45
CA ARG A 54 20.24 -4.04 3.53
C ARG A 54 18.81 -4.55 3.46
N CYS A 55 18.11 -4.58 4.59
CA CYS A 55 16.81 -5.23 4.68
C CYS A 55 15.73 -4.37 5.34
N GLY A 56 16.04 -3.15 5.78
CA GLY A 56 15.08 -2.28 6.46
C GLY A 56 14.74 -2.68 7.90
N THR A 57 15.10 -3.88 8.37
CA THR A 57 14.85 -4.33 9.77
C THR A 57 15.22 -3.22 10.74
N ILE A 58 14.32 -2.90 11.66
CA ILE A 58 14.49 -1.78 12.58
C ILE A 58 15.05 -2.31 13.89
N GLN A 59 16.23 -1.83 14.28
CA GLN A 59 16.72 -1.95 15.64
C GLN A 59 16.13 -0.83 16.47
N THR A 60 15.33 -1.19 17.47
CA THR A 60 14.79 -0.25 18.45
C THR A 60 15.54 -0.43 19.77
N THR A 61 16.35 0.55 20.14
CA THR A 61 17.02 0.60 21.44
C THR A 61 16.28 1.55 22.37
N ARG A 62 15.89 1.06 23.55
CA ARG A 62 15.20 1.83 24.60
C ARG A 62 16.08 1.93 25.83
N TRP A 63 16.23 3.12 26.39
CA TRP A 63 16.97 3.33 27.64
C TRP A 63 16.37 4.48 28.44
N ARG A 64 16.70 4.50 29.74
CA ARG A 64 16.41 5.61 30.64
C ARG A 64 17.72 6.26 31.03
N LEU A 65 17.70 7.57 31.20
CA LEU A 65 18.82 8.25 31.86
C LEU A 65 18.79 7.89 33.36
N PRO A 66 19.96 7.78 34.01
CA PRO A 66 20.02 7.56 35.45
C PRO A 66 19.35 8.72 36.17
N GLU A 67 18.69 8.44 37.29
CA GLU A 67 18.24 9.52 38.17
C GLU A 67 19.47 10.30 38.68
N PRO A 68 19.40 11.65 38.74
CA PRO A 68 20.54 12.47 39.13
C PRO A 68 21.03 12.21 40.57
N ALA A 69 20.27 11.50 41.40
CA ALA A 69 20.60 11.15 42.78
C ALA A 69 21.23 9.75 42.96
N ALA A 70 21.39 8.96 41.89
CA ALA A 70 21.94 7.61 42.00
C ALA A 70 23.49 7.62 42.07
N GLU A 71 24.05 7.05 43.14
CA GLU A 71 25.52 6.96 43.35
C GLU A 71 26.25 6.06 42.32
N SER A 72 25.52 5.29 41.52
CA SER A 72 26.05 4.54 40.38
C SER A 72 25.16 4.71 39.14
N SER A 73 25.69 5.38 38.12
CA SER A 73 24.95 5.79 36.92
C SER A 73 25.08 4.77 35.79
N PHE A 74 24.42 3.62 35.93
CA PHE A 74 24.31 2.66 34.81
C PHE A 74 22.97 2.84 34.10
N SER A 75 23.02 3.24 32.83
CA SER A 75 21.84 3.22 31.96
C SER A 75 21.67 1.82 31.38
N THR A 76 20.57 1.15 31.67
CA THR A 76 20.23 -0.11 30.99
C THR A 76 19.59 0.21 29.65
N ALA A 77 20.21 -0.25 28.57
CA ALA A 77 19.67 -0.16 27.22
C ALA A 77 19.18 -1.54 26.75
N VAL A 78 17.92 -1.62 26.32
CA VAL A 78 17.33 -2.84 25.78
C VAL A 78 17.13 -2.63 24.28
N SER A 79 17.69 -3.52 23.47
CA SER A 79 17.53 -3.50 22.02
C SER A 79 16.61 -4.63 21.56
N THR A 80 15.63 -4.30 20.73
CA THR A 80 14.75 -5.25 20.04
C THR A 80 14.88 -5.07 18.54
N PHE A 81 14.62 -6.13 17.78
CA PHE A 81 14.56 -6.09 16.32
C PHE A 81 13.12 -6.23 15.87
N GLU A 82 12.67 -5.30 15.05
CA GLU A 82 11.33 -5.24 14.48
C GLU A 82 11.45 -5.49 12.97
N ALA A 83 10.54 -6.31 12.42
CA ALA A 83 10.49 -6.55 10.99
C ALA A 83 10.24 -5.23 10.25
N PRO A 84 10.87 -5.02 9.09
CA PRO A 84 10.60 -3.83 8.28
C PRO A 84 9.14 -3.84 7.80
N GLU A 85 8.55 -2.64 7.66
CA GLU A 85 7.41 -2.54 6.75
C GLU A 85 7.91 -2.81 5.33
N PRO A 86 7.16 -3.52 4.47
CA PRO A 86 7.68 -3.85 3.14
C PRO A 86 8.03 -2.59 2.31
N GLY A 87 7.35 -1.46 2.54
CA GLY A 87 7.70 -0.17 1.92
C GLY A 87 9.07 0.41 2.35
N ASP A 88 9.64 -0.05 3.47
CA ASP A 88 10.94 0.37 4.00
C ASP A 88 12.10 -0.51 3.51
N VAL A 89 11.83 -1.61 2.80
CA VAL A 89 12.85 -2.57 2.40
C VAL A 89 13.58 -2.07 1.14
N PRO A 90 14.90 -1.80 1.23
CA PRO A 90 15.66 -1.32 0.07
C PRO A 90 15.64 -2.35 -1.08
N GLY A 91 15.35 -1.88 -2.29
CA GLY A 91 15.34 -2.73 -3.49
C GLY A 91 14.17 -3.72 -3.59
N ILE A 92 13.14 -3.60 -2.74
CA ILE A 92 11.96 -4.49 -2.76
C ILE A 92 11.31 -4.59 -4.14
N ALA A 93 11.13 -3.47 -4.84
CA ALA A 93 10.51 -3.43 -6.17
C ALA A 93 11.32 -4.22 -7.22
N GLU A 94 12.65 -4.16 -7.15
CA GLU A 94 13.53 -4.94 -8.03
C GLU A 94 13.39 -6.44 -7.72
N ARG A 95 13.40 -6.79 -6.42
CA ARG A 95 13.29 -8.18 -5.98
C ARG A 95 11.93 -8.79 -6.32
N ALA A 96 10.83 -8.05 -6.10
CA ALA A 96 9.48 -8.48 -6.41
C ALA A 96 9.28 -8.72 -7.91
N ARG A 97 9.89 -7.90 -8.78
CA ARG A 97 9.90 -8.13 -10.24
C ARG A 97 10.66 -9.39 -10.66
N ARG A 98 11.68 -9.79 -9.90
CA ARG A 98 12.49 -10.99 -10.16
C ARG A 98 11.99 -12.24 -9.43
N LEU A 99 11.02 -12.09 -8.54
CA LEU A 99 10.43 -13.19 -7.77
C LEU A 99 9.81 -14.22 -8.72
N THR A 100 10.20 -15.48 -8.56
CA THR A 100 9.62 -16.58 -9.33
C THR A 100 8.25 -16.96 -8.78
N ASP A 101 7.43 -17.63 -9.59
CA ASP A 101 6.14 -18.14 -9.12
C ASP A 101 6.32 -19.21 -8.03
N GLU A 102 7.41 -19.98 -8.08
CA GLU A 102 7.77 -20.97 -7.06
C GLU A 102 8.18 -20.34 -5.73
N GLU A 103 9.04 -19.31 -5.76
CA GLU A 103 9.43 -18.56 -4.55
C GLU A 103 8.22 -17.92 -3.89
N TYR A 104 7.33 -17.35 -4.71
CA TYR A 104 6.11 -16.74 -4.23
C TYR A 104 5.15 -17.79 -3.66
N ALA A 105 5.00 -18.93 -4.33
CA ALA A 105 4.17 -20.04 -3.86
C ALA A 105 4.61 -20.57 -2.49
N ALA A 106 5.92 -20.76 -2.32
CA ALA A 106 6.49 -21.21 -1.06
C ALA A 106 6.17 -20.24 0.08
N TYR A 107 6.34 -18.94 -0.15
CA TYR A 107 6.01 -17.91 0.84
C TYR A 107 4.51 -17.89 1.21
N ILE A 108 3.63 -17.99 0.22
CA ILE A 108 2.17 -18.05 0.45
C ILE A 108 1.78 -19.27 1.29
N ALA A 109 2.40 -20.43 1.01
CA ALA A 109 2.18 -21.65 1.79
C ALA A 109 2.66 -21.51 3.25
N GLU A 110 3.81 -20.87 3.47
CA GLU A 110 4.33 -20.56 4.81
C GLU A 110 3.39 -19.62 5.60
N CYS A 111 2.71 -18.70 4.91
CA CYS A 111 1.69 -17.84 5.51
C CYS A 111 0.35 -18.56 5.77
N GLY A 112 0.23 -19.84 5.42
CA GLY A 112 -0.97 -20.66 5.64
C GLY A 112 -2.06 -20.48 4.59
N PHE A 113 -1.75 -19.91 3.43
CA PHE A 113 -2.71 -19.72 2.34
C PHE A 113 -2.67 -20.90 1.34
N PRO A 114 -3.81 -21.23 0.69
CA PRO A 114 -3.89 -22.31 -0.29
C PRO A 114 -3.06 -22.03 -1.55
N ALA A 115 -2.33 -23.02 -2.06
CA ALA A 115 -1.49 -22.88 -3.25
C ALA A 115 -2.29 -22.63 -4.55
N ASP A 116 -3.52 -23.12 -4.64
CA ASP A 116 -4.43 -22.87 -5.76
C ASP A 116 -4.94 -21.41 -5.82
N SER A 117 -4.75 -20.65 -4.74
CA SER A 117 -5.08 -19.22 -4.67
C SER A 117 -3.98 -18.33 -5.24
N ILE A 118 -2.82 -18.88 -5.60
CA ILE A 118 -1.65 -18.12 -6.09
C ILE A 118 -1.96 -17.57 -7.50
N PRO A 119 -1.99 -16.25 -7.68
CA PRO A 119 -2.13 -15.66 -9.01
C PRO A 119 -0.86 -15.92 -9.83
N LYS A 120 -1.02 -16.59 -10.98
CA LYS A 120 0.08 -16.78 -11.94
C LYS A 120 0.53 -15.43 -12.50
N ARG A 121 1.85 -15.21 -12.60
CA ARG A 121 2.37 -14.01 -13.25
C ARG A 121 1.81 -13.92 -14.67
N ARG A 122 1.06 -12.85 -14.96
CA ARG A 122 0.86 -12.48 -16.35
C ARG A 122 2.12 -11.77 -16.82
N ALA A 123 2.69 -12.24 -17.93
CA ALA A 123 3.65 -11.44 -18.69
C ALA A 123 3.06 -10.04 -18.88
N ALA A 124 3.90 -9.00 -18.82
CA ALA A 124 3.51 -7.59 -18.93
C ALA A 124 2.46 -7.44 -20.04
N SER A 125 1.19 -7.42 -19.65
CA SER A 125 0.11 -7.47 -20.62
C SER A 125 -0.04 -6.08 -21.17
N ALA A 126 -0.19 -5.98 -22.49
CA ALA A 126 -0.52 -4.71 -23.14
C ALA A 126 -1.64 -3.98 -22.35
N PRO A 127 -1.55 -2.64 -22.23
CA PRO A 127 -2.57 -1.85 -21.55
C PRO A 127 -3.97 -2.24 -22.03
N ARG A 128 -4.89 -2.44 -21.09
CA ARG A 128 -6.29 -2.78 -21.38
C ARG A 128 -7.12 -1.53 -21.24
N ARG A 129 -7.77 -1.12 -22.34
CA ARG A 129 -8.71 -0.01 -22.36
C ARG A 129 -10.14 -0.53 -22.37
N LEU A 130 -11.00 0.08 -21.57
CA LEU A 130 -12.45 -0.16 -21.56
C LEU A 130 -13.15 1.19 -21.62
N ASP A 131 -14.05 1.36 -22.57
CA ASP A 131 -14.94 2.50 -22.62
C ASP A 131 -16.29 2.09 -22.02
N LEU A 132 -16.64 2.70 -20.90
CA LEU A 132 -17.79 2.36 -20.07
C LEU A 132 -18.75 3.55 -19.96
N ARG A 133 -19.98 3.23 -19.54
CA ARG A 133 -20.99 4.20 -19.12
C ARG A 133 -21.36 3.87 -17.69
N VAL A 134 -21.12 4.81 -16.77
CA VAL A 134 -21.36 4.62 -15.34
C VAL A 134 -22.54 5.48 -14.93
N GLN A 135 -23.53 4.87 -14.28
CA GLN A 135 -24.59 5.65 -13.63
C GLN A 135 -24.01 6.32 -12.38
N VAL A 136 -23.88 7.62 -12.42
CA VAL A 136 -23.51 8.47 -11.28
C VAL A 136 -24.76 8.80 -10.49
N ARG A 137 -24.63 8.76 -9.17
CA ARG A 137 -25.62 9.34 -8.25
C ARG A 137 -24.95 10.12 -7.14
N ALA A 138 -25.50 11.27 -6.78
CA ALA A 138 -24.94 12.16 -5.77
C ALA A 138 -23.44 12.40 -5.98
N TRP A 139 -23.06 12.71 -7.23
CA TRP A 139 -21.70 12.92 -7.70
C TRP A 139 -20.77 11.69 -7.56
N GLN A 140 -21.27 10.50 -7.23
CA GLN A 140 -20.40 9.41 -6.78
C GLN A 140 -20.52 8.12 -7.59
N PHE A 141 -19.38 7.45 -7.69
CA PHE A 141 -19.24 6.03 -8.02
C PHE A 141 -18.00 5.49 -7.31
N ALA A 142 -17.86 4.16 -7.23
CA ALA A 142 -16.78 3.52 -6.49
C ALA A 142 -16.04 2.47 -7.32
N LEU A 143 -14.82 2.13 -6.91
CA LEU A 143 -14.07 0.97 -7.36
C LEU A 143 -13.83 0.10 -6.13
N LEU A 144 -14.31 -1.14 -6.17
CA LEU A 144 -14.28 -2.05 -5.02
C LEU A 144 -13.52 -3.31 -5.37
N ASP A 145 -12.81 -3.84 -4.39
CA ASP A 145 -12.26 -5.18 -4.45
C ASP A 145 -13.38 -6.24 -4.52
N ARG A 146 -13.06 -7.42 -5.04
CA ARG A 146 -14.05 -8.48 -5.18
C ARG A 146 -14.60 -8.88 -3.81
N GLY A 147 -15.92 -8.74 -3.64
CA GLY A 147 -16.63 -9.06 -2.41
C GLY A 147 -16.72 -7.88 -1.43
N GLY A 148 -16.08 -6.76 -1.72
CA GLY A 148 -16.23 -5.53 -0.95
C GLY A 148 -17.58 -4.86 -1.17
N SER A 149 -17.94 -3.96 -0.25
CA SER A 149 -19.22 -3.26 -0.26
C SER A 149 -19.03 -1.74 -0.15
N ILE A 150 -19.98 -0.96 -0.67
CA ILE A 150 -19.96 0.51 -0.55
C ILE A 150 -19.90 0.96 0.93
N GLY A 151 -20.49 0.19 1.85
CA GLY A 151 -20.46 0.51 3.28
C GLY A 151 -19.07 0.44 3.92
N GLU A 152 -18.08 -0.13 3.23
CA GLU A 152 -16.69 -0.18 3.73
C GLU A 152 -15.96 1.16 3.51
N ILE A 153 -16.45 2.00 2.60
CA ILE A 153 -15.87 3.32 2.29
C ILE A 153 -16.80 4.48 2.65
N LEU A 154 -18.09 4.25 2.88
CA LEU A 154 -19.04 5.30 3.26
C LEU A 154 -19.47 5.19 4.74
N PRO A 155 -19.39 6.29 5.52
CA PRO A 155 -18.83 7.60 5.15
C PRO A 155 -17.30 7.52 4.95
N VAL A 156 -16.77 8.41 4.08
CA VAL A 156 -15.33 8.49 3.81
C VAL A 156 -14.59 8.68 5.14
N PRO A 157 -13.71 7.74 5.56
CA PRO A 157 -13.09 7.83 6.86
C PRO A 157 -12.13 9.02 6.96
N PRO A 158 -11.92 9.61 8.16
CA PRO A 158 -11.00 10.74 8.34
C PRO A 158 -9.54 10.46 7.99
N HIS A 159 -9.17 9.19 7.83
CA HIS A 159 -7.80 8.73 7.53
C HIS A 159 -7.60 8.34 6.06
N ALA A 160 -8.55 8.68 5.18
CA ALA A 160 -8.45 8.42 3.76
C ALA A 160 -7.48 9.41 3.08
N GLU A 161 -6.83 9.02 1.97
CA GLU A 161 -5.77 9.81 1.30
C GLU A 161 -6.24 11.15 0.68
N SER A 162 -7.56 11.39 0.60
CA SER A 162 -8.28 12.59 0.13
C SER A 162 -7.53 13.52 -0.85
N ALA A 163 -7.82 13.37 -2.14
CA ALA A 163 -7.27 14.20 -3.21
C ALA A 163 -8.34 15.09 -3.89
N GLY A 164 -9.42 15.42 -3.18
CA GLY A 164 -10.47 16.35 -3.62
C GLY A 164 -11.50 15.79 -4.60
N ILE A 165 -11.11 14.93 -5.55
CA ILE A 165 -12.02 14.25 -6.51
C ILE A 165 -11.93 12.72 -6.47
N ILE A 166 -11.02 12.18 -5.67
CA ILE A 166 -10.80 10.76 -5.46
C ILE A 166 -10.31 10.54 -4.03
N ASP A 167 -10.77 9.48 -3.40
CA ASP A 167 -10.37 9.09 -2.06
C ASP A 167 -10.36 7.57 -1.92
N ALA A 168 -9.52 7.05 -1.04
CA ALA A 168 -9.33 5.61 -0.91
C ALA A 168 -9.10 5.14 0.52
N VAL A 169 -9.53 3.90 0.73
CA VAL A 169 -9.16 3.04 1.83
C VAL A 169 -8.63 1.72 1.25
N PRO A 170 -7.95 0.87 2.03
CA PRO A 170 -7.59 -0.46 1.54
C PRO A 170 -8.80 -1.23 1.00
N GLY A 171 -8.74 -1.63 -0.27
CA GLY A 171 -9.77 -2.39 -0.97
C GLY A 171 -10.89 -1.58 -1.62
N ALA A 172 -10.94 -0.26 -1.43
CA ALA A 172 -12.01 0.56 -1.98
C ALA A 172 -11.56 1.98 -2.33
N VAL A 173 -12.10 2.51 -3.42
CA VAL A 173 -11.87 3.88 -3.90
C VAL A 173 -13.21 4.53 -4.21
N LEU A 174 -13.42 5.75 -3.73
CA LEU A 174 -14.56 6.58 -4.04
C LEU A 174 -14.13 7.71 -4.99
N PHE A 175 -14.95 7.98 -6.00
CA PHE A 175 -14.70 9.03 -6.97
C PHE A 175 -15.83 10.04 -6.93
N TRP A 176 -15.47 11.31 -7.06
CA TRP A 176 -16.42 12.40 -7.28
C TRP A 176 -16.43 12.79 -8.75
N ALA A 177 -17.53 12.49 -9.41
CA ALA A 177 -17.80 12.77 -10.81
C ALA A 177 -18.08 14.27 -11.05
N PRO A 178 -17.86 14.76 -12.28
CA PRO A 178 -18.17 16.13 -12.67
C PRO A 178 -19.69 16.40 -12.83
N ILE A 179 -20.53 15.38 -12.72
CA ILE A 179 -21.99 15.47 -12.82
C ILE A 179 -22.65 14.99 -11.51
N GLU A 180 -23.79 15.58 -11.15
CA GLU A 180 -24.54 15.20 -9.93
C GLU A 180 -25.21 13.83 -10.07
N ASP A 181 -26.09 13.68 -11.05
CA ASP A 181 -26.79 12.44 -11.35
C ASP A 181 -26.84 12.24 -12.87
N GLY A 182 -26.66 11.01 -13.34
CA GLY A 182 -26.79 10.69 -14.76
C GLY A 182 -25.80 9.65 -15.26
N GLU A 183 -25.77 9.46 -16.57
CA GLU A 183 -24.81 8.56 -17.21
C GLU A 183 -23.52 9.32 -17.53
N LEU A 184 -22.39 8.84 -17.02
CA LEU A 184 -21.06 9.41 -17.25
C LEU A 184 -20.25 8.49 -18.18
N PRO A 185 -19.71 9.01 -19.30
CA PRO A 185 -18.68 8.33 -20.07
C PRO A 185 -17.41 8.18 -19.23
N LEU A 186 -16.98 6.94 -19.01
CA LEU A 186 -15.76 6.62 -18.26
C LEU A 186 -14.87 5.70 -19.08
N THR A 187 -13.69 6.18 -19.44
CA THR A 187 -12.62 5.32 -19.95
C THR A 187 -11.82 4.76 -18.78
N VAL A 188 -11.54 3.47 -18.77
CA VAL A 188 -10.61 2.84 -17.83
C VAL A 188 -9.43 2.25 -18.59
N VAL A 189 -8.21 2.59 -18.17
CA VAL A 189 -6.96 2.02 -18.68
C VAL A 189 -6.25 1.30 -17.54
N VAL A 190 -6.06 -0.01 -17.71
CA VAL A 190 -5.31 -0.86 -16.78
C VAL A 190 -3.97 -1.22 -17.42
N SER A 191 -2.87 -0.78 -16.82
CA SER A 191 -1.50 -0.93 -17.37
C SER A 191 -0.50 -1.39 -16.30
N SER A 192 0.57 -2.07 -16.70
CA SER A 192 1.62 -2.50 -15.76
C SER A 192 2.59 -1.37 -15.35
N ALA A 193 2.54 -0.24 -16.04
CA ALA A 193 3.39 0.92 -15.80
C ALA A 193 2.54 2.20 -15.88
N ASP A 194 3.06 3.29 -15.31
CA ASP A 194 2.41 4.61 -15.36
C ASP A 194 2.26 5.04 -16.84
N PRO A 195 1.03 5.23 -17.34
CA PRO A 195 0.79 5.72 -18.70
C PRO A 195 1.09 7.22 -18.88
N GLY A 196 1.41 7.94 -17.79
CA GLY A 196 1.56 9.39 -17.77
C GLY A 196 0.22 10.12 -17.65
N PRO A 197 0.23 11.41 -17.26
CA PRO A 197 -0.97 12.22 -17.20
C PRO A 197 -1.43 12.58 -18.62
N ASP A 198 -2.74 12.47 -18.86
CA ASP A 198 -3.35 12.96 -20.09
C ASP A 198 -3.71 14.44 -19.92
N ARG A 199 -3.03 15.31 -20.68
CA ARG A 199 -3.19 16.77 -20.61
C ARG A 199 -4.41 17.29 -21.37
N SER A 200 -5.17 16.43 -22.04
CA SER A 200 -6.41 16.82 -22.70
C SER A 200 -7.57 17.05 -21.71
N TYR A 201 -7.44 16.59 -20.46
CA TYR A 201 -8.41 16.77 -19.40
C TYR A 201 -8.10 18.00 -18.53
N ASP A 202 -9.15 18.65 -18.02
CA ASP A 202 -9.03 19.87 -17.21
C ASP A 202 -8.32 19.65 -15.87
N ARG A 203 -8.59 18.51 -15.24
CA ARG A 203 -8.10 18.18 -13.89
C ARG A 203 -7.76 16.71 -13.80
N PHE A 204 -6.81 16.39 -12.94
CA PHE A 204 -6.58 15.03 -12.50
C PHE A 204 -6.19 14.98 -11.03
N ALA A 205 -6.46 13.85 -10.39
CA ALA A 205 -5.98 13.55 -9.05
C ALA A 205 -5.43 12.13 -9.02
N GLU A 206 -4.45 11.91 -8.15
CA GLU A 206 -3.76 10.64 -7.97
C GLU A 206 -3.73 10.21 -6.53
N ILE A 207 -3.95 8.92 -6.30
CA ILE A 207 -3.88 8.28 -4.98
C ILE A 207 -3.31 6.88 -5.11
N SER A 208 -2.83 6.35 -3.98
CA SER A 208 -2.44 4.94 -3.86
C SER A 208 -3.60 4.17 -3.23
N CYS A 209 -3.84 2.94 -3.69
CA CYS A 209 -4.80 2.04 -3.07
C CYS A 209 -4.30 0.60 -3.12
N ARG A 210 -4.38 -0.08 -1.98
CA ARG A 210 -4.07 -1.51 -1.89
C ARG A 210 -5.32 -2.34 -2.16
N PHE A 211 -5.28 -3.22 -3.15
CA PHE A 211 -6.33 -4.21 -3.39
C PHE A 211 -5.88 -5.60 -2.93
N HIS A 212 -6.78 -6.36 -2.31
CA HIS A 212 -6.49 -7.67 -1.71
C HIS A 212 -6.70 -8.83 -2.67
N THR A 213 -7.56 -8.69 -3.69
CA THR A 213 -7.85 -9.80 -4.62
C THR A 213 -7.29 -9.59 -6.04
N GLY A 214 -6.95 -8.35 -6.40
CA GLY A 214 -6.59 -7.99 -7.77
C GLY A 214 -7.70 -8.10 -8.80
N ARG A 215 -8.93 -8.36 -8.33
CA ARG A 215 -10.15 -8.35 -9.10
C ARG A 215 -11.00 -7.23 -8.56
N VAL A 216 -11.00 -6.11 -9.26
CA VAL A 216 -11.79 -4.95 -8.88
C VAL A 216 -12.99 -4.79 -9.81
N ALA A 217 -14.02 -4.11 -9.32
CA ALA A 217 -15.19 -3.78 -10.09
C ALA A 217 -15.62 -2.35 -9.81
N LEU A 218 -16.05 -1.65 -10.85
CA LEU A 218 -16.73 -0.37 -10.68
C LEU A 218 -18.13 -0.63 -10.13
N ARG A 219 -18.52 0.17 -9.16
CA ARG A 219 -19.80 0.07 -8.47
C ARG A 219 -20.51 1.41 -8.56
N GLU A 220 -21.69 1.38 -9.17
CA GLU A 220 -22.62 2.50 -9.16
C GLU A 220 -23.33 2.56 -7.80
N ILE A 221 -23.53 3.75 -7.25
CA ILE A 221 -24.26 3.93 -6.00
C ILE A 221 -25.73 3.56 -6.22
N GLY A 222 -26.20 2.50 -5.55
CA GLY A 222 -27.54 1.96 -5.75
C GLY A 222 -27.81 1.35 -7.13
N GLY A 223 -26.75 1.09 -7.92
CA GLY A 223 -26.85 0.62 -9.31
C GLY A 223 -26.18 -0.73 -9.56
N ARG A 224 -25.67 -0.91 -10.78
CA ARG A 224 -25.00 -2.15 -11.20
C ARG A 224 -23.53 -2.19 -10.77
N THR A 225 -22.94 -3.37 -10.87
CA THR A 225 -21.50 -3.62 -10.73
C THR A 225 -20.93 -3.95 -12.10
N LEU A 226 -19.89 -3.23 -12.51
CA LEU A 226 -19.20 -3.40 -13.78
C LEU A 226 -17.82 -4.03 -13.52
N PRO A 227 -17.59 -5.30 -13.88
CA PRO A 227 -16.32 -5.95 -13.62
C PRO A 227 -15.21 -5.34 -14.49
N LEU A 228 -14.04 -5.11 -13.91
CA LEU A 228 -12.85 -4.72 -14.65
C LEU A 228 -11.98 -5.95 -14.96
N PRO A 229 -11.04 -5.83 -15.92
CA PRO A 229 -9.99 -6.83 -16.07
C PRO A 229 -9.20 -6.97 -14.77
N ARG A 230 -8.55 -8.14 -14.60
CA ARG A 230 -7.58 -8.33 -13.52
C ARG A 230 -6.50 -7.26 -13.56
N LEU A 231 -6.11 -6.79 -12.39
CA LEU A 231 -5.05 -5.81 -12.24
C LEU A 231 -3.67 -6.44 -12.53
N PRO A 232 -2.68 -5.66 -12.99
CA PRO A 232 -1.40 -6.20 -13.46
C PRO A 232 -0.54 -6.84 -12.36
N ALA A 233 -0.62 -6.31 -11.14
CA ALA A 233 0.03 -6.91 -9.97
C ALA A 233 -0.87 -7.94 -9.25
N ASP A 234 -2.05 -8.26 -9.80
CA ASP A 234 -3.14 -8.88 -9.06
C ASP A 234 -3.38 -8.11 -7.75
N HIS A 235 -3.06 -8.69 -6.58
CA HIS A 235 -3.21 -8.04 -5.28
C HIS A 235 -1.94 -7.27 -4.88
N GLY A 236 -2.10 -6.22 -4.09
CA GLY A 236 -1.02 -5.32 -3.69
C GLY A 236 -1.37 -3.86 -3.96
N ASP A 237 -0.34 -3.03 -4.01
CA ASP A 237 -0.46 -1.59 -4.14
C ASP A 237 -0.59 -1.19 -5.61
N HIS A 238 -1.58 -0.35 -5.87
CA HIS A 238 -1.85 0.22 -7.19
C HIS A 238 -1.96 1.72 -7.06
N ARG A 239 -1.52 2.43 -8.08
CA ARG A 239 -1.74 3.85 -8.23
C ARG A 239 -2.93 4.06 -9.15
N LEU A 240 -3.76 5.03 -8.80
CA LEU A 240 -4.92 5.42 -9.59
C LEU A 240 -4.79 6.88 -9.94
N ARG A 241 -5.11 7.23 -11.19
CA ARG A 241 -5.23 8.62 -11.67
C ARG A 241 -6.58 8.80 -12.32
N LEU A 242 -7.46 9.59 -11.69
CA LEU A 242 -8.72 10.00 -12.31
C LEU A 242 -8.49 11.35 -12.98
N HIS A 243 -8.74 11.42 -14.28
CA HIS A 243 -8.84 12.66 -15.04
C HIS A 243 -10.32 12.97 -15.27
N THR A 244 -10.67 14.24 -15.17
CA THR A 244 -12.05 14.72 -15.27
C THR A 244 -12.10 15.93 -16.19
N ASP A 245 -13.09 15.94 -17.08
CA ASP A 245 -13.53 17.09 -17.85
C ASP A 245 -15.07 17.10 -17.93
N PRO A 246 -15.71 18.13 -18.51
CA PRO A 246 -17.17 18.15 -18.67
C PRO A 246 -17.74 17.06 -19.59
N SER A 247 -16.92 16.45 -20.45
CA SER A 247 -17.33 15.44 -21.44
C SER A 247 -17.24 14.01 -20.92
N GLY A 248 -16.48 13.76 -19.85
CA GLY A 248 -16.32 12.46 -19.24
C GLY A 248 -15.11 12.34 -18.32
N CYS A 249 -14.73 11.10 -18.04
CA CYS A 249 -13.61 10.78 -17.17
C CYS A 249 -12.68 9.72 -17.78
N LEU A 250 -11.41 9.78 -17.38
CA LEU A 250 -10.39 8.79 -17.69
C LEU A 250 -9.72 8.30 -16.41
N LEU A 251 -9.90 7.02 -16.10
CA LEU A 251 -9.28 6.36 -14.96
C LEU A 251 -8.10 5.51 -15.43
N HIS A 252 -6.89 5.87 -14.99
CA HIS A 252 -5.71 5.02 -15.11
C HIS A 252 -5.51 4.21 -13.83
N ILE A 253 -5.21 2.93 -13.97
CA ILE A 253 -4.88 2.01 -12.87
C ILE A 253 -3.60 1.27 -13.23
N TRP A 254 -2.57 1.38 -12.40
CA TRP A 254 -1.31 0.67 -12.62
C TRP A 254 -0.66 0.20 -11.33
N SER A 255 0.22 -0.77 -11.47
CA SER A 255 0.95 -1.32 -10.34
C SER A 255 1.93 -0.30 -9.77
N GLN A 256 1.89 -0.12 -8.45
CA GLN A 256 2.81 0.72 -7.71
C GLN A 256 3.70 -0.17 -6.85
N ALA A 257 5.01 0.07 -6.89
CA ALA A 257 5.89 -0.54 -5.90
C ALA A 257 5.48 -0.06 -4.50
N ARG A 258 5.41 -0.95 -3.51
CA ARG A 258 5.06 -0.50 -2.17
C ARG A 258 6.06 0.55 -1.69
N THR A 259 5.52 1.68 -1.28
CA THR A 259 6.25 2.75 -0.61
C THR A 259 5.79 2.85 0.83
N ARG A 260 6.61 3.45 1.69
CA ARG A 260 6.23 3.77 3.06
C ARG A 260 4.92 4.58 3.07
N PRO A 261 3.94 4.27 3.94
CA PRO A 261 2.82 5.17 4.21
C PRO A 261 3.38 6.51 4.72
N LEU A 262 2.92 7.62 4.14
CA LEU A 262 3.35 8.97 4.56
C LEU A 262 2.88 9.29 5.99
#